data_AF-A0A832S637-F1
#
_entry.id   AF-A0A832S637-F1
#
_cell.length_a   1.000
_cell.length_b   1.000
_cell.length_c   1.000
_cell.angle_alpha   90.00
_cell.angle_beta   90.00
_cell.angle_gamma   90.00
#
_symmetry.space_group_name_H-M   'P 1'
#
loop_
_entity.id
_entity.type
_entity.pdbx_description
1 polymer ?
#
loop_
_entity_poly.entity_id
_entity_poly.type
_entity_poly.pdbx_seq_one_letter_code
_entity_poly.pdbx_strand_id
1 'polypeptide(L)' 'MQGNTPYATITIKGSTLPDNRYYELNVTDLVKEYTAGKYENTGFFIKAQSESNNYIAFYSNDCGNKTQLPKLQIAYSS' A
#
# COMPACT_ATOMS: atom_id res chain seq x y z
N MET A 1 8.51 -11.48 -14.46
CA MET A 1 7.21 -11.32 -13.76
C MET A 1 7.21 -9.97 -13.05
N GLN A 2 6.24 -9.11 -13.35
CA GLN A 2 6.00 -7.90 -12.56
C GLN A 2 5.30 -8.30 -11.24
N GLY A 3 5.60 -7.59 -10.14
CA GLY A 3 4.94 -7.82 -8.85
C GLY A 3 5.53 -8.92 -7.95
N ASN A 4 6.72 -9.44 -8.23
CA ASN A 4 7.39 -10.43 -7.38
C ASN A 4 8.35 -9.85 -6.34
N THR A 5 8.96 -8.70 -6.64
CA THR A 5 9.81 -7.97 -5.69
C THR A 5 9.01 -6.80 -5.13
N PRO A 6 8.75 -6.76 -3.81
CA PRO A 6 8.05 -5.63 -3.22
C PRO A 6 8.94 -4.39 -3.19
N TYR A 7 8.37 -3.21 -3.47
CA TYR A 7 9.04 -1.92 -3.24
C TYR A 7 8.99 -1.50 -1.77
N ALA A 8 8.00 -1.98 -1.03
CA ALA A 8 7.80 -1.71 0.38
C ALA A 8 7.18 -2.93 1.05
N THR A 9 7.53 -3.16 2.31
CA THR A 9 6.92 -4.19 3.14
C THR A 9 6.60 -3.61 4.50
N ILE A 10 5.55 -4.15 5.13
CA ILE A 10 5.21 -3.88 6.51
C ILE A 10 4.79 -5.19 7.18
N THR A 11 5.13 -5.33 8.46
CA THR A 11 4.71 -6.46 9.29
C THR A 11 3.68 -5.99 10.29
N ILE A 12 2.45 -6.50 10.17
CA ILE A 12 1.37 -6.28 11.12
C ILE A 12 1.34 -7.47 12.08
N LYS A 13 1.49 -7.24 13.39
CA LYS A 13 1.45 -8.31 14.39
C LYS A 13 0.00 -8.75 14.63
N GLY A 14 -0.29 -10.03 14.41
CA GLY A 14 -1.64 -10.60 14.55
C GLY A 14 -2.24 -10.55 15.95
N SER A 15 -1.43 -10.32 17.00
CA SER A 15 -1.92 -10.09 18.36
C SER A 15 -2.57 -8.72 18.57
N THR A 16 -2.57 -7.86 17.54
CA THR A 16 -3.17 -6.53 17.58
C THR A 16 -4.58 -6.63 17.00
N LEU A 17 -5.61 -6.32 17.80
CA LEU A 17 -6.98 -6.17 17.29
C LEU A 17 -7.00 -5.19 16.10
N PRO A 18 -7.98 -5.29 15.18
CA PRO A 18 -8.16 -4.29 14.13
C PRO A 18 -8.26 -2.90 14.76
N ASP A 19 -7.22 -2.11 14.62
CA ASP A 19 -7.11 -0.81 15.29
C ASP A 19 -7.71 0.32 14.46
N ASN A 20 -8.20 0.00 13.25
CA ASN A 20 -8.77 0.94 12.28
C ASN A 20 -7.84 2.12 11.98
N ARG A 21 -6.53 1.90 12.00
CA ARG A 21 -5.52 2.92 11.74
C ARG A 21 -4.99 2.86 10.32
N TYR A 22 -4.37 3.97 9.92
CA TYR A 22 -3.55 4.01 8.73
C TYR A 22 -2.19 3.38 9.00
N TYR A 23 -1.74 2.56 8.07
CA TYR A 23 -0.39 2.03 8.00
C TYR A 23 0.33 2.65 6.82
N GLU A 24 1.55 3.15 7.04
CA GLU A 24 2.33 3.83 6.02
C GLU A 24 3.28 2.85 5.31
N LEU A 25 3.28 2.90 3.98
CA LEU A 25 4.23 2.18 3.13
C LEU A 25 5.06 3.22 2.38
N ASN A 26 6.38 3.21 2.57
CA ASN A 26 7.26 4.09 1.82
C ASN A 26 7.47 3.52 0.41
N VAL A 27 6.76 4.11 -0.56
CA VAL A 27 6.75 3.70 -1.97
C VAL A 27 7.51 4.68 -2.87
N THR A 28 8.44 5.45 -2.31
CA THR A 28 9.14 6.53 -3.03
C THR A 28 9.79 6.05 -4.33
N ASP A 29 10.48 4.92 -4.31
CA ASP A 29 11.19 4.41 -5.49
C ASP A 29 10.23 3.94 -6.59
N LEU A 30 9.09 3.35 -6.21
CA LEU A 30 8.02 3.01 -7.15
C LEU A 30 7.49 4.26 -7.86
N VAL A 31 7.21 5.32 -7.09
CA VAL A 31 6.68 6.58 -7.63
C VAL A 31 7.72 7.27 -8.52
N LYS A 32 9.01 7.26 -8.16
CA LYS A 32 10.09 7.77 -9.02
C LYS A 32 10.11 7.07 -10.36
N GLU A 33 10.01 5.74 -10.37
CA GLU A 33 9.99 4.94 -11.60
C GLU A 33 8.75 5.22 -12.46
N TYR A 34 7.59 5.47 -11.84
CA TYR A 34 6.39 5.92 -12.56
C TYR A 34 6.62 7.27 -13.24
N THR A 35 7.15 8.25 -12.51
CA THR A 35 7.42 9.59 -13.06
C THR A 35 8.51 9.59 -14.13
N ALA A 36 9.42 8.61 -14.12
CA ALA A 36 10.46 8.43 -15.14
C ALA A 36 9.94 7.73 -16.41
N GLY A 37 8.67 7.32 -16.47
CA GLY A 37 8.11 6.62 -17.62
C GLY A 37 8.66 5.21 -17.83
N LYS A 38 9.20 4.58 -16.78
CA LYS A 38 9.80 3.24 -16.86
C LYS A 38 8.78 2.16 -17.28
N TYR A 39 7.51 2.37 -16.97
CA TYR A 39 6.40 1.45 -17.25
C TYR A 39 5.24 2.16 -17.94
N GLU A 40 4.63 1.50 -18.93
CA GLU A 40 3.46 2.03 -19.67
C GLU A 40 2.20 2.08 -18.78
N ASN A 41 2.01 1.08 -17.93
CA ASN A 41 0.89 0.99 -16.99
C ASN A 41 1.42 0.99 -15.56
N THR A 42 0.90 1.89 -14.73
CA THR A 42 1.35 2.10 -13.35
C THR A 42 0.20 1.88 -12.37
N GLY A 43 0.45 1.22 -11.25
CA GLY A 43 -0.55 0.99 -10.21
C GLY A 43 -0.01 0.19 -9.04
N PHE A 44 -0.66 0.32 -7.89
CA PHE A 44 -0.25 -0.39 -6.67
C PHE A 44 -0.84 -1.79 -6.65
N PHE A 45 0.02 -2.79 -6.48
CA PHE A 45 -0.38 -4.15 -6.17
C PHE A 45 0.05 -4.48 -4.73
N ILE A 46 -0.94 -4.62 -3.84
CA ILE A 46 -0.72 -4.91 -2.43
C ILE A 46 -1.18 -6.34 -2.17
N LYS A 47 -0.30 -7.15 -1.58
CA LYS A 47 -0.60 -8.54 -1.22
C LYS A 47 0.03 -8.88 0.12
N ALA A 48 -0.63 -9.71 0.91
CA ALA A 48 0.01 -10.33 2.05
C ALA A 48 1.03 -11.38 1.56
N GLN A 49 2.22 -11.40 2.15
CA GLN A 49 3.23 -12.42 1.86
C GLN A 49 2.97 -13.72 2.63
N SER A 50 2.56 -13.60 3.89
CA SER A 50 2.16 -14.71 4.77
C SER A 50 0.94 -14.30 5.59
N GLU A 51 -0.06 -15.15 5.63
CA GLU A 51 -1.26 -14.97 6.46
C GLU A 51 -1.38 -16.18 7.39
N SER A 52 -1.02 -16.01 8.66
CA SER A 52 -1.17 -17.07 9.68
C SER A 52 -2.58 -17.04 10.27
N ASN A 53 -3.62 -17.16 9.43
CA ASN A 53 -5.03 -16.99 9.81
C ASN A 53 -5.35 -15.62 10.42
N ASN A 54 -4.59 -14.58 10.06
CA ASN A 54 -4.87 -13.19 10.47
C ASN A 54 -5.70 -12.49 9.40
N TYR A 55 -6.75 -11.78 9.83
CA TYR A 55 -7.62 -11.01 8.95
C TYR A 55 -7.02 -9.62 8.69
N ILE A 56 -6.72 -9.31 7.42
CA ILE A 56 -6.37 -7.97 6.95
C ILE A 56 -7.45 -7.53 5.97
N ALA A 57 -8.08 -6.39 6.24
CA ALA A 57 -9.05 -5.76 5.35
C ALA A 57 -8.50 -4.44 4.81
N PHE A 58 -8.77 -4.17 3.53
CA PHE A 58 -8.46 -2.89 2.91
C PHE A 58 -9.75 -2.10 2.73
N TYR A 59 -9.73 -0.83 3.11
CA TYR A 59 -10.83 0.08 2.83
C TYR A 59 -10.80 0.50 1.36
N SER A 60 -11.95 0.42 0.70
CA SER A 60 -12.15 0.91 -0.67
C SER A 60 -12.80 2.29 -0.65
N ASN A 61 -12.77 2.99 -1.80
CA ASN A 61 -13.49 4.24 -1.95
C ASN A 61 -15.02 4.09 -1.79
N ASP A 62 -15.53 2.90 -2.04
CA ASP A 62 -16.95 2.59 -2.00
C ASP A 62 -17.43 2.17 -0.59
N CYS A 63 -16.54 2.12 0.41
CA CYS A 63 -16.91 1.71 1.77
C CYS A 63 -17.80 2.75 2.51
N GLY A 64 -17.98 3.95 1.93
CA GLY A 64 -18.79 5.03 2.50
C GLY A 64 -18.14 5.81 3.64
N ASN A 65 -17.01 5.35 4.19
CA ASN A 65 -16.28 6.05 5.24
C ASN A 65 -15.15 6.92 4.66
N LYS A 66 -15.44 8.21 4.51
CA LYS A 66 -14.50 9.20 3.94
C LYS A 66 -13.20 9.36 4.74
N THR A 67 -13.18 8.98 6.03
CA THR A 67 -11.98 9.11 6.87
C THR A 67 -11.02 7.93 6.77
N GLN A 68 -11.40 6.87 6.05
CA GLN A 68 -10.64 5.61 5.91
C GLN A 68 -10.25 5.30 4.46
N LEU A 69 -10.44 6.25 3.55
CA LEU A 69 -10.01 6.13 2.16
C LEU A 69 -8.49 5.91 2.08
N PRO A 70 -8.00 5.03 1.18
CA PRO A 70 -6.57 4.95 0.87
C PRO A 70 -6.05 6.31 0.40
N LYS A 71 -4.82 6.68 0.82
CA LYS A 71 -4.19 7.96 0.49
C LYS A 71 -2.79 7.73 -0.05
N LEU A 72 -2.45 8.45 -1.12
CA LEU A 72 -1.08 8.58 -1.60
C LEU A 72 -0.60 10.00 -1.24
N GLN A 73 0.40 10.09 -0.36
CA GLN A 73 1.02 11.36 0.01
C GLN A 73 2.33 11.52 -0.74
N ILE A 74 2.48 12.63 -1.47
CA ILE A 74 3.67 12.93 -2.27
C ILE A 74 4.26 14.24 -1.73
N ALA A 75 5.55 14.20 -1.38
CA ALA A 75 6.37 15.39 -1.22
C ALA A 75 7.32 15.45 -2.42
N TYR A 76 7.40 16.61 -3.06
CA TYR A 76 8.30 16.84 -4.18
C TYR A 76 9.11 18.11 -3.93
N SER A 77 10.35 18.09 -4.38
CA SER A 77 11.24 19.26 -4.41
C SER A 77 11.60 19.57 -5.86
N SER A 78 11.63 20.85 -6.19
CA SER A 78 12.04 21.38 -7.51
C SER A 78 13.54 21.31 -7.70
#